data_AF-Q0IB55-F1
#
_entry.id   AF-Q0IB55-F1
#
_cell.length_a   1.000
_cell.length_b   1.000
_cell.length_c   1.000
_cell.angle_alpha   90.00
_cell.angle_beta   90.00
_cell.angle_gamma   90.00
#
_symmetry.space_group_name_H-M   'P 1'
#
loop_
_entity.id
_entity.type
_entity.pdbx_description
1 polymer ?
#
loop_
_entity_poly.entity_id
_entity_poly.type
_entity_poly.pdbx_seq_one_letter_code
_entity_poly.pdbx_strand_id
1 'polypeptide(L)'
;MLSRLSLGLLASAISVAALPAIAQEDGSADDLGVMSISLKDVVKPTFGFQGALQGAGTPNQAGIGGFLPLSVGENSVFFFDALANVNFADSGNDSSIINTKVAGTTISTSSRLGYRWLNSDRSWMYGLNAGYDSRPMNTGDADTGVKVSNKRSVFFQQFAFNAEAVSDSLNFNAYILFPIGDTEQQLNSVYDGGALDTYGLDVGYFITPVVNASVGYYYQKGDLGSADGSGVLGRVAYQISNGLTAGMNISYDEAFETRISADIKIRFGGANTTAQRKEVQQQPVINVLTSTPINREVRVHDCCFG
;
A
#
# COMPACT_ATOMS: atom_id res chain seq x y z
N MET A 1 13.49 -47.84 -19.35
CA MET A 1 12.36 -46.95 -19.00
C MET A 1 12.83 -46.00 -17.92
N LEU A 2 12.82 -44.70 -18.23
CA LEU A 2 13.13 -43.57 -17.34
C LEU A 2 12.18 -43.59 -16.12
N SER A 3 12.58 -43.18 -14.92
CA SER A 3 12.82 -41.79 -14.55
C SER A 3 13.52 -41.69 -13.18
N ARG A 4 14.60 -40.89 -13.13
CA ARG A 4 15.17 -40.31 -11.91
C ARG A 4 14.78 -38.84 -11.92
N LEU A 5 14.16 -38.33 -10.86
CA LEU A 5 14.05 -36.89 -10.60
C LEU A 5 15.02 -36.53 -9.47
N SER A 6 16.18 -36.00 -9.85
CA SER A 6 17.09 -35.28 -8.97
C SER A 6 16.71 -33.80 -8.96
N LEU A 7 16.44 -33.26 -7.77
CA LEU A 7 16.29 -31.83 -7.51
C LEU A 7 17.59 -31.10 -7.91
N GLY A 8 17.53 -30.37 -9.02
CA GLY A 8 18.60 -29.50 -9.50
C GLY A 8 18.43 -28.09 -8.94
N LEU A 9 19.45 -27.62 -8.24
CA LEU A 9 19.65 -26.25 -7.78
C LEU A 9 19.63 -25.30 -8.99
N LEU A 10 18.60 -24.47 -9.14
CA LEU A 10 18.56 -23.40 -10.14
C LEU A 10 19.27 -22.17 -9.56
N ALA A 11 20.56 -22.04 -9.88
CA ALA A 11 21.27 -20.77 -9.80
C ALA A 11 20.81 -19.88 -10.97
N SER A 12 19.97 -18.89 -10.70
CA SER A 12 19.60 -17.85 -11.65
C SER A 12 20.76 -16.87 -11.81
N ALA A 13 21.61 -17.11 -12.80
CA ALA A 13 22.52 -16.09 -13.32
C ALA A 13 21.68 -15.04 -14.07
N ILE A 14 21.60 -13.83 -13.53
CA ILE A 14 21.07 -12.66 -14.23
C ILE A 14 22.07 -12.30 -15.33
N SER A 15 21.87 -12.81 -16.53
CA SER A 15 22.55 -12.32 -17.73
C SER A 15 21.97 -10.96 -18.09
N VAL A 16 22.74 -9.90 -17.84
CA VAL A 16 22.49 -8.55 -18.35
C VAL A 16 22.62 -8.59 -19.86
N ALA A 17 21.51 -8.84 -20.56
CA ALA A 17 21.44 -8.61 -21.99
C ALA A 17 21.49 -7.09 -22.23
N ALA A 18 22.48 -6.64 -22.99
CA ALA A 18 22.61 -5.26 -23.41
C ALA A 18 21.37 -4.85 -24.23
N LEU A 19 20.51 -4.03 -23.62
CA LEU A 19 19.42 -3.34 -24.30
C LEU A 19 20.03 -2.34 -25.31
N PRO A 20 19.40 -2.13 -26.48
CA PRO A 20 19.94 -1.25 -27.52
C PRO A 20 20.05 0.17 -26.98
N ALA A 21 21.22 0.78 -27.21
CA ALA A 21 21.52 2.17 -26.90
C ALA A 21 20.50 3.08 -27.61
N ILE A 22 19.52 3.57 -26.86
CA ILE A 22 18.68 4.70 -27.24
C ILE A 22 19.61 5.92 -27.20
N ALA A 23 19.66 6.65 -28.31
CA ALA A 23 20.50 7.83 -28.45
C ALA A 23 20.28 8.79 -27.28
N GLN A 24 21.34 9.04 -26.53
CA GLN A 24 21.42 10.08 -25.52
C GLN A 24 21.52 11.40 -26.28
N GLU A 25 20.38 12.05 -26.53
CA GLU A 25 20.40 13.48 -26.80
C GLU A 25 20.91 14.17 -25.54
N ASP A 26 22.00 14.95 -25.70
CA ASP A 26 22.61 15.80 -24.68
C ASP A 26 21.60 16.87 -24.21
N GLY A 27 20.65 16.47 -23.37
CA GLY A 27 19.87 17.36 -22.53
C GLY A 27 20.69 17.71 -21.31
N SER A 28 21.46 18.80 -21.38
CA SER A 28 22.09 19.41 -20.21
C SER A 28 21.05 19.56 -19.09
N ALA A 29 21.44 19.25 -17.85
CA ALA A 29 20.60 19.36 -16.65
C ALA A 29 20.04 20.77 -16.41
N ASP A 30 20.50 21.78 -17.17
CA ASP A 30 19.99 23.14 -17.16
C ASP A 30 18.64 23.33 -17.89
N ASP A 31 18.19 22.37 -18.73
CA ASP A 31 16.92 22.48 -19.50
C ASP A 31 15.72 21.75 -18.86
N LEU A 32 15.94 21.11 -17.70
CA LEU A 32 14.87 20.62 -16.84
C LEU A 32 14.69 21.65 -15.73
N GLY A 33 13.49 22.21 -15.57
CA GLY A 33 13.15 23.27 -14.61
C GLY A 33 13.27 22.89 -13.11
N VAL A 34 14.28 22.11 -12.73
CA VAL A 34 14.55 21.64 -11.36
C VAL A 34 14.87 22.82 -10.42
N MET A 35 15.29 23.98 -10.96
CA MET A 35 15.63 25.17 -10.18
C MET A 35 14.47 26.17 -9.92
N SER A 36 13.25 25.96 -10.41
CA SER A 36 12.15 26.93 -10.22
C SER A 36 11.01 26.49 -9.27
N ILE A 37 10.95 25.21 -8.88
CA ILE A 37 9.84 24.72 -8.06
C ILE A 37 10.13 24.99 -6.57
N SER A 38 9.38 25.94 -6.02
CA SER A 38 9.28 26.17 -4.58
C SER A 38 8.38 25.12 -3.94
N LEU A 39 8.91 24.36 -2.97
CA LEU A 39 8.12 23.36 -2.23
C LEU A 39 6.90 23.97 -1.55
N LYS A 40 6.98 25.24 -1.11
CA LYS A 40 5.84 25.93 -0.49
C LYS A 40 4.68 26.14 -1.46
N ASP A 41 4.91 26.16 -2.76
CA ASP A 41 3.88 26.37 -3.77
C ASP A 41 3.25 25.08 -4.28
N VAL A 42 3.99 23.96 -4.19
CA VAL A 42 3.53 22.65 -4.65
C VAL A 42 3.06 21.73 -3.53
N VAL A 43 3.68 21.83 -2.35
CA VAL A 43 3.32 21.05 -1.16
C VAL A 43 2.22 21.77 -0.40
N LYS A 44 0.98 21.50 -0.79
CA LYS A 44 -0.23 22.05 -0.16
C LYS A 44 -1.11 20.94 0.41
N PRO A 45 -2.04 21.29 1.32
CA PRO A 45 -3.02 20.34 1.79
C PRO A 45 -3.77 19.68 0.62
N THR A 46 -3.99 18.38 0.72
CA THR A 46 -4.86 17.64 -0.18
C THR A 46 -5.93 16.91 0.60
N PHE A 47 -7.09 16.74 -0.01
CA PHE A 47 -8.17 15.92 0.54
C PHE A 47 -8.86 15.19 -0.61
N GLY A 48 -9.56 14.11 -0.35
CA GLY A 48 -10.42 13.52 -1.36
C GLY A 48 -10.89 12.13 -1.00
N PHE A 49 -11.27 11.39 -2.04
CA PHE A 49 -11.94 10.10 -1.93
C PHE A 49 -11.03 8.97 -2.38
N GLN A 50 -11.30 7.78 -1.89
CA GLN A 50 -10.63 6.57 -2.33
C GLN A 50 -11.58 5.40 -2.28
N GLY A 51 -11.36 4.44 -3.17
CA GLY A 51 -12.02 3.15 -3.15
C GLY A 51 -11.01 2.07 -3.48
N ALA A 52 -11.13 0.92 -2.83
CA ALA A 52 -10.35 -0.26 -3.14
C ALA A 52 -11.25 -1.49 -3.12
N LEU A 53 -11.01 -2.40 -4.05
CA LEU A 53 -11.61 -3.71 -4.06
C LEU A 53 -10.90 -4.63 -3.07
N GLN A 54 -11.60 -5.67 -2.65
CA GLN A 54 -11.12 -6.72 -1.76
C GLN A 54 -9.76 -7.27 -2.19
N GLY A 55 -8.85 -7.41 -1.22
CA GLY A 55 -7.49 -7.93 -1.40
C GLY A 55 -7.17 -9.02 -0.38
N ALA A 56 -5.89 -9.42 -0.30
CA ALA A 56 -5.41 -10.35 0.70
C ALA A 56 -5.54 -9.75 2.11
N GLY A 57 -6.46 -10.29 2.91
CA GLY A 57 -6.71 -9.83 4.27
C GLY A 57 -7.46 -8.50 4.40
N THR A 58 -7.94 -7.89 3.31
CA THR A 58 -8.62 -6.57 3.32
C THR A 58 -9.96 -6.60 2.55
N PRO A 59 -11.02 -5.97 3.09
CA PRO A 59 -12.34 -5.97 2.48
C PRO A 59 -12.46 -4.90 1.39
N ASN A 60 -13.57 -4.92 0.65
CA ASN A 60 -13.95 -3.79 -0.20
C ASN A 60 -14.10 -2.54 0.66
N GLN A 61 -13.58 -1.40 0.20
CA GLN A 61 -13.62 -0.17 0.98
C GLN A 61 -13.82 1.07 0.12
N ALA A 62 -14.47 2.07 0.71
CA ALA A 62 -14.54 3.42 0.17
C ALA A 62 -14.41 4.42 1.31
N GLY A 63 -13.65 5.48 1.10
CA GLY A 63 -13.33 6.40 2.17
C GLY A 63 -12.92 7.78 1.72
N ILE A 64 -12.67 8.58 2.74
CA ILE A 64 -12.14 9.93 2.62
C ILE A 64 -10.78 10.00 3.27
N GLY A 65 -9.96 10.91 2.78
CA GLY A 65 -8.61 11.06 3.25
C GLY A 65 -8.00 12.39 2.93
N GLY A 66 -6.97 12.77 3.66
CA GLY A 66 -6.24 13.98 3.39
C GLY A 66 -4.80 13.93 3.85
N PHE A 67 -3.97 14.69 3.13
CA PHE A 67 -2.59 14.97 3.45
C PHE A 67 -2.49 16.44 3.87
N LEU A 68 -1.92 16.68 5.04
CA LEU A 68 -1.73 18.01 5.61
C LEU A 68 -0.22 18.25 5.84
N PRO A 69 0.42 19.11 5.04
CA PRO A 69 1.77 19.54 5.35
C PRO A 69 1.73 20.47 6.57
N LEU A 70 2.37 20.04 7.66
CA LEU A 70 2.48 20.78 8.91
C LEU A 70 3.60 21.81 8.87
N SER A 71 4.71 21.47 8.19
CA SER A 71 5.82 22.39 7.94
C SER A 71 6.46 22.06 6.60
N VAL A 72 6.74 23.10 5.81
CA VAL A 72 7.38 22.99 4.49
C VAL A 72 8.63 23.87 4.47
N GLY A 73 9.78 23.20 4.51
CA GLY A 73 11.09 23.81 4.34
C GLY A 73 11.48 23.95 2.86
N GLU A 74 12.76 24.24 2.61
CA GLU A 74 13.29 24.36 1.25
C GLU A 74 13.40 23.01 0.54
N ASN A 75 13.81 21.98 1.28
CA ASN A 75 14.00 20.62 0.80
C ASN A 75 13.34 19.58 1.71
N SER A 76 12.39 19.97 2.57
CA SER A 76 11.76 19.04 3.50
C SER A 76 10.31 19.37 3.82
N VAL A 77 9.58 18.34 4.21
CA VAL A 77 8.15 18.38 4.49
C VAL A 77 7.87 17.53 5.73
N PHE A 78 7.38 18.17 6.78
CA PHE A 78 6.76 17.49 7.91
C PHE A 78 5.25 17.46 7.67
N PHE A 79 4.63 16.28 7.77
CA PHE A 79 3.24 16.10 7.38
C PHE A 79 2.47 15.21 8.34
N PHE A 80 1.15 15.40 8.32
CA PHE A 80 0.16 14.51 8.90
C PHE A 80 -0.80 14.07 7.80
N ASP A 81 -1.11 12.79 7.72
CA ASP A 81 -2.10 12.26 6.79
C ASP A 81 -3.07 11.36 7.53
N ALA A 82 -4.36 11.50 7.26
CA ALA A 82 -5.41 10.73 7.90
C ALA A 82 -6.46 10.27 6.89
N LEU A 83 -6.93 9.04 7.07
CA LEU A 83 -7.96 8.39 6.26
C LEU A 83 -9.04 7.81 7.17
N ALA A 84 -10.27 7.83 6.69
CA ALA A 84 -11.39 7.08 7.24
C ALA A 84 -12.06 6.33 6.09
N ASN A 85 -12.04 5.00 6.15
CA ASN A 85 -12.63 4.13 5.14
C ASN A 85 -13.83 3.39 5.72
N VAL A 86 -14.90 3.33 4.96
CA VAL A 86 -16.01 2.43 5.19
C VAL A 86 -15.67 1.09 4.56
N ASN A 87 -15.58 0.05 5.37
CA ASN A 87 -15.41 -1.33 4.93
C ASN A 87 -16.79 -1.92 4.66
N PHE A 88 -16.95 -2.49 3.47
CA PHE A 88 -18.17 -3.17 3.05
C PHE A 88 -18.04 -4.68 3.24
N ALA A 89 -19.18 -5.35 3.33
CA ALA A 89 -19.25 -6.80 3.39
C ALA A 89 -18.60 -7.45 2.15
N ASP A 90 -18.12 -8.67 2.33
CA ASP A 90 -17.54 -9.46 1.24
C ASP A 90 -18.61 -9.79 0.18
N SER A 91 -18.23 -9.73 -1.09
CA SER A 91 -19.14 -10.01 -2.21
C SER A 91 -19.01 -11.46 -2.67
N GLY A 92 -20.12 -12.21 -2.69
CA GLY A 92 -20.15 -13.58 -3.21
C GLY A 92 -19.83 -14.64 -2.15
N ASN A 93 -19.09 -15.70 -2.54
CA ASN A 93 -18.66 -16.81 -1.68
C ASN A 93 -17.17 -16.71 -1.28
N ASP A 94 -16.52 -15.59 -1.56
CA ASP A 94 -15.09 -15.41 -1.33
C ASP A 94 -14.82 -14.53 -0.10
N SER A 95 -14.27 -15.14 0.96
CA SER A 95 -13.87 -14.43 2.18
C SER A 95 -12.69 -13.48 1.96
N SER A 96 -12.69 -12.32 2.62
CA SER A 96 -11.52 -11.45 2.75
C SER A 96 -10.58 -11.85 3.90
N ILE A 97 -10.98 -12.79 4.75
CA ILE A 97 -10.22 -13.27 5.93
C ILE A 97 -10.06 -14.80 5.95
N ILE A 98 -10.16 -15.46 4.79
CA ILE A 98 -10.03 -16.92 4.56
C ILE A 98 -11.35 -17.71 4.72
N ASN A 99 -11.85 -17.93 5.94
CA ASN A 99 -12.96 -18.88 6.17
C ASN A 99 -14.30 -18.25 6.58
N THR A 100 -14.31 -17.00 7.03
CA THR A 100 -15.50 -16.30 7.54
C THR A 100 -15.77 -15.06 6.71
N LYS A 101 -17.02 -14.83 6.29
CA LYS A 101 -17.36 -13.57 5.59
C LYS A 101 -17.26 -12.39 6.54
N VAL A 102 -16.71 -11.27 6.08
CA VAL A 102 -16.95 -9.98 6.72
C VAL A 102 -18.37 -9.54 6.39
N ALA A 103 -19.18 -9.25 7.41
CA ALA A 103 -20.58 -8.85 7.24
C ALA A 103 -20.83 -7.42 7.71
N GLY A 104 -21.79 -6.76 7.09
CA GLY A 104 -22.20 -5.40 7.46
C GLY A 104 -21.21 -4.33 7.01
N THR A 105 -21.23 -3.19 7.71
CA THR A 105 -20.48 -2.00 7.35
C THR A 105 -19.77 -1.48 8.59
N THR A 106 -18.44 -1.34 8.53
CA THR A 106 -17.62 -0.80 9.62
C THR A 106 -16.76 0.35 9.12
N ILE A 107 -16.25 1.18 10.03
CA ILE A 107 -15.38 2.32 9.67
C ILE A 107 -13.97 2.03 10.19
N SER A 108 -13.01 1.84 9.29
CA SER A 108 -11.59 1.83 9.62
C SER A 108 -11.00 3.24 9.56
N THR A 109 -9.98 3.48 10.38
CA THR A 109 -9.25 4.74 10.37
C THR A 109 -7.76 4.47 10.29
N SER A 110 -7.04 5.37 9.63
CA SER A 110 -5.59 5.29 9.47
C SER A 110 -5.03 6.69 9.64
N SER A 111 -4.03 6.83 10.50
CA SER A 111 -3.30 8.08 10.69
C SER A 111 -1.82 7.85 10.48
N ARG A 112 -1.13 8.83 9.88
CA ARG A 112 0.30 8.81 9.60
C ARG A 112 0.88 10.17 9.94
N LEU A 113 1.98 10.17 10.68
CA LEU A 113 2.82 11.33 10.89
C LEU A 113 4.19 11.02 10.28
N GLY A 114 4.71 11.94 9.48
CA GLY A 114 5.94 11.66 8.76
C GLY A 114 6.74 12.89 8.39
N TYR A 115 7.97 12.61 7.99
CA TYR A 115 8.94 13.59 7.54
C TYR A 115 9.56 13.09 6.24
N ARG A 116 9.52 13.92 5.20
CA ARG A 116 10.15 13.68 3.91
C ARG A 116 11.17 14.77 3.64
N TRP A 117 12.30 14.42 3.06
CA TRP A 117 13.32 15.38 2.67
C TRP A 117 13.97 14.98 1.34
N LEU A 118 14.40 15.99 0.61
CA LEU A 118 15.14 15.86 -0.63
C LEU A 118 16.64 15.95 -0.34
N ASN A 119 17.44 15.22 -1.11
CA ASN A 119 18.89 15.45 -1.17
C ASN A 119 19.22 16.80 -1.86
N SER A 120 20.49 17.19 -1.82
CA SER A 120 20.95 18.53 -2.25
C SER A 120 20.59 18.86 -3.70
N ASP A 121 20.68 17.89 -4.59
CA ASP A 121 20.36 17.98 -6.02
C ASP A 121 18.91 17.61 -6.34
N ARG A 122 18.10 17.28 -5.32
CA ARG A 122 16.69 16.87 -5.45
C ARG A 122 16.46 15.64 -6.34
N SER A 123 17.48 14.83 -6.58
CA SER A 123 17.36 13.58 -7.34
C SER A 123 16.71 12.45 -6.53
N TRP A 124 16.71 12.55 -5.20
CA TRP A 124 16.09 11.60 -4.29
C TRP A 124 15.28 12.29 -3.19
N MET A 125 14.14 11.69 -2.91
CA MET A 125 13.32 11.93 -1.73
C MET A 125 13.53 10.76 -0.76
N TYR A 126 13.80 11.08 0.49
CA TYR A 126 13.80 10.12 1.59
C TYR A 126 12.69 10.47 2.56
N GLY A 127 12.06 9.46 3.15
CA GLY A 127 10.95 9.66 4.05
C GLY A 127 10.93 8.65 5.18
N LEU A 128 10.50 9.09 6.35
CA LEU A 128 10.11 8.23 7.46
C LEU A 128 8.70 8.62 7.88
N ASN A 129 7.84 7.62 8.09
CA ASN A 129 6.54 7.87 8.70
C ASN A 129 6.16 6.74 9.66
N ALA A 130 5.42 7.12 10.68
CA ALA A 130 4.84 6.21 11.65
C ALA A 130 3.36 6.54 11.83
N GLY A 131 2.58 5.57 12.27
CA GLY A 131 1.17 5.80 12.46
C GLY A 131 0.43 4.64 13.07
N TYR A 132 -0.87 4.84 13.16
CA TYR A 132 -1.79 3.93 13.81
C TYR A 132 -2.97 3.66 12.89
N ASP A 133 -3.31 2.39 12.73
CA ASP A 133 -4.51 1.95 12.02
C ASP A 133 -5.45 1.22 12.96
N SER A 134 -6.74 1.44 12.75
CA SER A 134 -7.81 0.77 13.48
C SER A 134 -8.78 0.13 12.51
N ARG A 135 -9.18 -1.11 12.76
CA ARG A 135 -10.16 -1.84 11.97
C ARG A 135 -11.17 -2.53 12.88
N PRO A 136 -12.36 -1.93 13.09
CA PRO A 136 -13.51 -2.67 13.56
C PRO A 136 -14.01 -3.60 12.46
N MET A 137 -14.46 -4.79 12.82
CA MET A 137 -14.97 -5.79 11.89
C MET A 137 -16.16 -6.52 12.51
N ASN A 138 -17.23 -6.66 11.73
CA ASN A 138 -18.40 -7.44 12.10
C ASN A 138 -18.35 -8.78 11.37
N THR A 139 -18.58 -9.88 12.08
CA THR A 139 -18.40 -11.23 11.54
C THR A 139 -19.69 -11.75 10.93
N GLY A 140 -19.58 -12.34 9.74
CA GLY A 140 -20.68 -12.94 8.98
C GLY A 140 -20.83 -14.45 9.19
N ASP A 141 -21.47 -15.10 8.22
CA ASP A 141 -21.53 -16.56 8.14
C ASP A 141 -20.18 -17.14 7.65
N ALA A 142 -19.91 -18.41 7.95
CA ALA A 142 -18.71 -19.10 7.46
C ALA A 142 -18.85 -19.48 5.98
N ASP A 143 -17.78 -19.29 5.22
CA ASP A 143 -17.65 -19.64 3.81
C ASP A 143 -17.44 -21.14 3.57
N THR A 144 -17.08 -21.87 4.62
CA THR A 144 -16.86 -23.32 4.60
C THR A 144 -18.16 -24.14 4.65
N GLY A 145 -19.33 -23.50 4.72
CA GLY A 145 -20.63 -24.16 4.88
C GLY A 145 -20.93 -24.63 6.31
N VAL A 146 -20.07 -24.32 7.27
CA VAL A 146 -20.29 -24.58 8.71
C VAL A 146 -21.30 -23.57 9.27
N LYS A 147 -22.34 -24.05 9.96
CA LYS A 147 -23.29 -23.16 10.64
C LYS A 147 -22.61 -22.52 11.86
N VAL A 148 -22.43 -21.20 11.80
CA VAL A 148 -21.89 -20.41 12.91
C VAL A 148 -23.00 -19.68 13.66
N SER A 149 -22.91 -19.67 14.98
CA SER A 149 -23.74 -18.87 15.90
C SER A 149 -22.86 -17.88 16.67
N ASN A 150 -23.47 -16.90 17.36
CA ASN A 150 -22.78 -15.87 18.16
C ASN A 150 -21.78 -15.01 17.37
N LYS A 151 -22.22 -14.44 16.25
CA LYS A 151 -21.46 -13.45 15.46
C LYS A 151 -21.10 -12.23 16.34
N ARG A 152 -19.86 -11.75 16.27
CA ARG A 152 -19.35 -10.66 17.10
C ARG A 152 -18.86 -9.46 16.27
N SER A 153 -18.72 -8.33 16.96
CA SER A 153 -17.97 -7.17 16.51
C SER A 153 -16.61 -7.20 17.19
N VAL A 154 -15.55 -7.28 16.40
CA VAL A 154 -14.15 -7.32 16.87
C VAL A 154 -13.41 -6.07 16.44
N PHE A 155 -12.35 -5.71 17.15
CA PHE A 155 -11.63 -4.46 16.92
C PHE A 155 -10.12 -4.67 16.92
N PHE A 156 -9.52 -4.61 15.73
CA PHE A 156 -8.08 -4.76 15.57
C PHE A 156 -7.40 -3.41 15.44
N GLN A 157 -6.16 -3.35 15.91
CA GLN A 157 -5.34 -2.15 15.95
C GLN A 157 -3.91 -2.51 15.58
N GLN A 158 -3.20 -1.63 14.87
CA GLN A 158 -1.78 -1.83 14.58
C GLN A 158 -1.02 -0.50 14.56
N PHE A 159 0.26 -0.58 14.89
CA PHE A 159 1.22 0.45 14.52
C PHE A 159 1.82 0.14 13.14
N ALA A 160 2.08 1.19 12.38
CA ALA A 160 2.73 1.13 11.09
C ALA A 160 3.96 2.02 11.08
N PHE A 161 5.08 1.49 10.62
CA PHE A 161 6.32 2.22 10.40
C PHE A 161 6.76 2.03 8.96
N ASN A 162 7.14 3.11 8.29
CA ASN A 162 7.56 3.07 6.90
C ASN A 162 8.80 3.94 6.69
N ALA A 163 9.72 3.42 5.88
CA ALA A 163 10.83 4.15 5.30
C ALA A 163 10.69 4.18 3.79
N GLU A 164 10.85 5.36 3.18
CA GLU A 164 10.63 5.61 1.76
C GLU A 164 11.90 6.20 1.14
N ALA A 165 12.26 5.75 -0.06
CA ALA A 165 13.28 6.40 -0.89
C ALA A 165 12.80 6.42 -2.34
N VAL A 166 12.68 7.59 -2.95
CA VAL A 166 12.08 7.76 -4.28
C VAL A 166 12.91 8.71 -5.12
N SER A 167 13.21 8.30 -6.35
CA SER A 167 13.79 9.13 -7.41
C SER A 167 12.80 9.25 -8.57
N ASP A 168 13.22 9.89 -9.65
CA ASP A 168 12.40 10.00 -10.86
C ASP A 168 12.23 8.67 -11.61
N SER A 169 13.06 7.67 -11.31
CA SER A 169 13.00 6.34 -11.97
C SER A 169 12.69 5.21 -11.00
N LEU A 170 13.07 5.31 -9.74
CA LEU A 170 12.96 4.23 -8.76
C LEU A 170 12.16 4.66 -7.54
N ASN A 171 11.47 3.71 -6.91
CA ASN A 171 10.92 3.87 -5.57
C ASN A 171 11.22 2.63 -4.72
N PHE A 172 11.49 2.88 -3.45
CA PHE A 172 11.74 1.88 -2.44
C PHE A 172 10.87 2.21 -1.23
N ASN A 173 10.19 1.21 -0.70
CA ASN A 173 9.43 1.33 0.53
C ASN A 173 9.73 0.12 1.41
N ALA A 174 10.20 0.35 2.63
CA ALA A 174 10.33 -0.68 3.64
C ALA A 174 9.31 -0.39 4.75
N TYR A 175 8.55 -1.40 5.16
CA TYR A 175 7.47 -1.21 6.10
C TYR A 175 7.35 -2.34 7.12
N ILE A 176 6.83 -1.97 8.28
CA ILE A 176 6.54 -2.86 9.40
C ILE A 176 5.16 -2.49 9.92
N LEU A 177 4.26 -3.47 9.97
CA LEU A 177 2.94 -3.38 10.58
C LEU A 177 2.93 -4.33 11.78
N PHE A 178 2.67 -3.77 12.96
CA PHE A 178 2.73 -4.47 14.23
C PHE A 178 1.39 -4.33 14.95
N PRO A 179 0.56 -5.38 15.02
CA PRO A 179 -0.67 -5.39 15.78
C PRO A 179 -0.44 -5.11 17.27
N ILE A 180 -1.39 -4.44 17.91
CA ILE A 180 -1.33 -4.12 19.34
C ILE A 180 -2.67 -4.37 20.03
N GLY A 181 -2.60 -4.58 21.35
CA GLY A 181 -3.78 -4.90 22.15
C GLY A 181 -4.17 -6.37 21.98
N ASP A 182 -5.48 -6.63 21.86
CA ASP A 182 -6.01 -7.97 21.63
C ASP A 182 -5.82 -8.35 20.15
N THR A 183 -4.69 -9.01 19.86
CA THR A 183 -4.29 -9.45 18.52
C THR A 183 -5.11 -10.63 18.01
N GLU A 184 -5.70 -11.41 18.92
CA GLU A 184 -6.62 -12.52 18.64
C GLU A 184 -8.00 -12.24 19.24
N GLN A 185 -9.05 -12.41 18.46
CA GLN A 185 -10.42 -12.23 18.92
C GLN A 185 -11.34 -13.29 18.34
N GLN A 186 -12.18 -13.87 19.21
CA GLN A 186 -13.20 -14.81 18.79
C GLN A 186 -14.21 -14.15 17.87
N LEU A 187 -14.25 -14.61 16.62
CA LEU A 187 -15.14 -14.07 15.59
C LEU A 187 -16.55 -14.61 15.75
N ASN A 188 -16.66 -15.92 15.94
CA ASN A 188 -17.94 -16.61 16.11
C ASN A 188 -17.75 -17.88 16.97
N SER A 189 -18.78 -18.73 17.06
CA SER A 189 -18.70 -19.99 17.82
C SER A 189 -17.66 -21.00 17.31
N VAL A 190 -17.10 -20.81 16.12
CA VAL A 190 -16.23 -21.77 15.42
C VAL A 190 -14.88 -21.18 14.97
N TYR A 191 -14.76 -19.86 14.81
CA TYR A 191 -13.54 -19.23 14.30
C TYR A 191 -12.99 -18.12 15.21
N ASP A 192 -11.66 -18.07 15.33
CA ASP A 192 -10.89 -16.98 15.90
C ASP A 192 -10.22 -16.17 14.78
N GLY A 193 -10.04 -14.87 15.00
CA GLY A 193 -9.46 -13.95 14.03
C GLY A 193 -8.24 -13.28 14.62
N GLY A 194 -7.16 -13.23 13.84
CA GLY A 194 -5.88 -12.66 14.25
C GLY A 194 -5.46 -11.51 13.34
N ALA A 195 -4.98 -10.40 13.93
CA ALA A 195 -4.25 -9.38 13.19
C ALA A 195 -2.82 -9.86 12.89
N LEU A 196 -2.29 -9.52 11.72
CA LEU A 196 -1.00 -10.03 11.24
C LEU A 196 0.13 -9.03 11.43
N ASP A 197 1.21 -9.49 12.06
CA ASP A 197 2.52 -8.85 11.94
C ASP A 197 2.97 -8.94 10.48
N THR A 198 3.29 -7.81 9.86
CA THR A 198 3.72 -7.77 8.45
C THR A 198 5.01 -6.97 8.31
N TYR A 199 6.01 -7.59 7.70
CA TYR A 199 7.28 -6.96 7.35
C TYR A 199 7.43 -7.02 5.83
N GLY A 200 7.69 -5.89 5.18
CA GLY A 200 7.77 -5.89 3.72
C GLY A 200 8.74 -4.90 3.15
N LEU A 201 9.13 -5.20 1.91
CA LEU A 201 9.95 -4.35 1.06
C LEU A 201 9.32 -4.30 -0.33
N ASP A 202 8.98 -3.10 -0.76
CA ASP A 202 8.50 -2.81 -2.10
C ASP A 202 9.57 -2.07 -2.90
N VAL A 203 9.76 -2.51 -4.13
CA VAL A 203 10.64 -1.87 -5.11
C VAL A 203 9.82 -1.58 -6.36
N GLY A 204 9.84 -0.34 -6.81
CA GLY A 204 9.15 0.08 -8.03
C GLY A 204 10.00 0.90 -8.97
N TYR A 205 9.49 0.99 -10.18
CA TYR A 205 10.08 1.67 -11.32
C TYR A 205 9.02 2.51 -12.03
N PHE A 206 9.34 3.78 -12.25
CA PHE A 206 8.51 4.68 -13.04
C PHE A 206 8.79 4.42 -14.54
N ILE A 207 7.89 3.69 -15.19
CA ILE A 207 7.94 3.46 -16.64
C ILE A 207 7.79 4.81 -17.37
N THR A 208 6.88 5.62 -16.86
CA THR A 208 6.76 7.05 -17.17
C THR A 208 6.51 7.79 -15.85
N PRO A 209 6.64 9.13 -15.80
CA PRO A 209 6.36 9.89 -14.58
C PRO A 209 4.96 9.67 -13.98
N VAL A 210 4.01 9.21 -14.80
CA VAL A 210 2.62 8.93 -14.42
C VAL A 210 2.28 7.44 -14.30
N VAL A 211 3.19 6.53 -14.69
CA VAL A 211 3.00 5.08 -14.59
C VAL A 211 4.09 4.47 -13.72
N ASN A 212 3.71 3.99 -12.54
CA ASN A 212 4.59 3.30 -11.61
C ASN A 212 4.26 1.80 -11.59
N ALA A 213 5.25 0.96 -11.84
CA ALA A 213 5.15 -0.48 -11.66
C ALA A 213 6.03 -0.90 -10.48
N SER A 214 5.51 -1.71 -9.57
CA SER A 214 6.22 -2.13 -8.37
C SER A 214 6.02 -3.61 -8.07
N VAL A 215 7.04 -4.20 -7.47
CA VAL A 215 6.99 -5.55 -6.91
C VAL A 215 7.38 -5.45 -5.43
N GLY A 216 6.58 -6.09 -4.58
CA GLY A 216 6.78 -6.17 -3.15
C GLY A 216 6.94 -7.60 -2.71
N TYR A 217 7.80 -7.80 -1.73
CA TYR A 217 7.87 -9.03 -0.95
C TYR A 217 7.53 -8.70 0.49
N TYR A 218 6.67 -9.51 1.09
CA TYR A 218 6.31 -9.36 2.49
C TYR A 218 6.32 -10.72 3.19
N TYR A 219 6.65 -10.68 4.46
CA TYR A 219 6.53 -11.80 5.37
C TYR A 219 5.49 -11.46 6.42
N GLN A 220 4.59 -12.40 6.67
CA GLN A 220 3.52 -12.28 7.64
C GLN A 220 3.61 -13.36 8.69
N LYS A 221 3.24 -12.96 9.90
CA LYS A 221 3.12 -13.84 11.04
C LYS A 221 1.87 -13.51 11.82
N GLY A 222 1.13 -14.53 12.23
CA GLY A 222 -0.03 -14.40 13.10
C GLY A 222 0.12 -15.26 14.33
N ASP A 223 -0.47 -14.83 15.45
CA ASP A 223 -0.42 -15.58 16.70
C ASP A 223 -1.10 -16.97 16.61
N LEU A 224 -2.08 -17.10 15.71
CA LEU A 224 -2.80 -18.35 15.42
C LEU A 224 -2.02 -19.34 14.51
N GLY A 225 -0.84 -18.96 14.00
CA GLY A 225 0.07 -19.81 13.23
C GLY A 225 -0.45 -20.35 11.89
N SER A 226 -1.63 -19.91 11.45
CA SER A 226 -2.33 -20.38 10.25
C SER A 226 -2.09 -19.53 9.01
N ALA A 227 -1.51 -18.34 9.19
CA ALA A 227 -1.17 -17.41 8.10
C ALA A 227 0.32 -16.99 8.13
N ASP A 228 1.17 -17.79 8.77
CA ASP A 228 2.62 -17.61 8.77
C ASP A 228 3.15 -17.93 7.37
N GLY A 229 3.62 -16.92 6.66
CA GLY A 229 3.99 -17.12 5.27
C GLY A 229 4.61 -15.91 4.62
N SER A 230 5.20 -16.13 3.46
CA SER A 230 5.67 -15.05 2.61
C SER A 230 4.76 -14.85 1.42
N GLY A 231 4.57 -13.59 1.06
CA GLY A 231 3.79 -13.19 -0.09
C GLY A 231 4.56 -12.26 -1.02
N VAL A 232 4.10 -12.23 -2.26
CA VAL A 232 4.53 -11.29 -3.28
C VAL A 232 3.36 -10.41 -3.70
N LEU A 233 3.65 -9.16 -4.01
CA LEU A 233 2.68 -8.17 -4.47
C LEU A 233 3.20 -7.49 -5.73
N GLY A 234 2.55 -7.70 -6.86
CA GLY A 234 2.72 -6.87 -8.05
C GLY A 234 1.70 -5.73 -8.03
N ARG A 235 2.13 -4.51 -8.31
CA ARG A 235 1.24 -3.35 -8.45
C ARG A 235 1.61 -2.51 -9.67
N VAL A 236 0.60 -2.09 -10.41
CA VAL A 236 0.72 -1.05 -11.44
C VAL A 236 -0.22 0.09 -11.08
N ALA A 237 0.32 1.29 -10.95
CA ALA A 237 -0.43 2.50 -10.65
C ALA A 237 -0.28 3.53 -11.79
N TYR A 238 -1.40 4.06 -12.26
CA TYR A 238 -1.46 5.06 -13.31
C TYR A 238 -2.15 6.34 -12.82
N GLN A 239 -1.45 7.46 -12.94
CA GLN A 239 -2.00 8.79 -12.65
C GLN A 239 -2.69 9.33 -13.91
N ILE A 240 -4.00 9.08 -14.00
CA ILE A 240 -4.86 9.47 -15.13
C ILE A 240 -4.86 10.98 -15.33
N SER A 241 -4.93 11.73 -14.23
CA SER A 241 -4.88 13.19 -14.23
C SER A 241 -4.41 13.73 -12.89
N ASN A 242 -4.21 15.04 -12.80
CA ASN A 242 -3.80 15.70 -11.56
C ASN A 242 -4.80 15.42 -10.44
N GLY A 243 -4.40 14.55 -9.51
CA GLY A 243 -5.21 14.12 -8.38
C GLY A 243 -6.05 12.86 -8.62
N LEU A 244 -6.07 12.27 -9.82
CA LEU A 244 -6.76 11.00 -10.08
C LEU A 244 -5.74 9.90 -10.38
N THR A 245 -5.74 8.86 -9.55
CA THR A 245 -4.90 7.67 -9.71
C THR A 245 -5.75 6.42 -9.71
N ALA A 246 -5.45 5.51 -10.63
CA ALA A 246 -6.00 4.15 -10.64
C ALA A 246 -4.85 3.15 -10.43
N GLY A 247 -5.09 2.11 -9.65
CA GLY A 247 -4.14 1.05 -9.35
C GLY A 247 -4.74 -0.33 -9.60
N MET A 248 -3.92 -1.25 -10.06
CA MET A 248 -4.21 -2.68 -10.09
C MET A 248 -3.14 -3.40 -9.29
N ASN A 249 -3.57 -4.36 -8.48
CA ASN A 249 -2.71 -5.17 -7.65
C ASN A 249 -2.97 -6.66 -7.93
N ILE A 250 -1.91 -7.43 -7.94
CA ILE A 250 -1.93 -8.88 -7.93
C ILE A 250 -1.05 -9.34 -6.78
N SER A 251 -1.60 -10.10 -5.86
CA SER A 251 -0.83 -10.70 -4.77
C SER A 251 -0.93 -12.20 -4.81
N TYR A 252 0.12 -12.86 -4.34
CA TYR A 252 0.13 -14.29 -4.07
C TYR A 252 0.83 -14.52 -2.74
N ASP A 253 0.16 -15.25 -1.85
CA ASP A 253 0.72 -15.75 -0.61
C ASP A 253 0.06 -17.09 -0.25
N GLU A 254 0.65 -17.82 0.69
CA GLU A 254 0.20 -19.17 1.06
C GLU A 254 -1.17 -19.17 1.77
N ALA A 255 -1.55 -18.08 2.44
CA ALA A 255 -2.76 -18.01 3.24
C ALA A 255 -3.98 -17.52 2.45
N PHE A 256 -3.81 -16.53 1.58
CA PHE A 256 -4.87 -15.89 0.80
C PHE A 256 -4.89 -16.28 -0.68
N GLU A 257 -3.93 -17.12 -1.11
CA GLU A 257 -3.71 -17.54 -2.49
C GLU A 257 -3.54 -16.35 -3.47
N THR A 258 -3.88 -16.54 -4.75
CA THR A 258 -3.80 -15.46 -5.74
C THR A 258 -4.99 -14.52 -5.60
N ARG A 259 -4.74 -13.24 -5.35
CA ARG A 259 -5.77 -12.20 -5.29
C ARG A 259 -5.49 -11.09 -6.30
N ILE A 260 -6.55 -10.64 -6.97
CA ILE A 260 -6.51 -9.50 -7.88
C ILE A 260 -7.42 -8.42 -7.29
N SER A 261 -6.87 -7.22 -7.11
CA SER A 261 -7.62 -6.07 -6.61
C SER A 261 -7.32 -4.83 -7.43
N ALA A 262 -8.18 -3.84 -7.32
CA ALA A 262 -8.01 -2.54 -7.95
C ALA A 262 -8.37 -1.43 -6.98
N ASP A 263 -7.74 -0.28 -7.14
CA ASP A 263 -8.01 0.91 -6.34
C ASP A 263 -8.11 2.16 -7.21
N ILE A 264 -8.90 3.12 -6.74
CA ILE A 264 -9.03 4.44 -7.31
C ILE A 264 -8.87 5.47 -6.21
N LYS A 265 -8.07 6.49 -6.47
CA LYS A 265 -7.78 7.57 -5.53
C LYS A 265 -8.02 8.90 -6.22
N ILE A 266 -8.85 9.73 -5.61
CA ILE A 266 -9.15 11.09 -6.03
C ILE A 266 -8.64 12.03 -4.93
N ARG A 267 -7.83 13.02 -5.29
CA ARG A 267 -7.27 14.03 -4.42
C ARG A 267 -7.45 15.41 -5.05
N PHE A 268 -8.01 16.32 -4.27
CA PHE A 268 -8.20 17.73 -4.55
C PHE A 268 -7.19 18.54 -3.75
N GLY A 269 -6.87 19.74 -4.22
CA GLY A 269 -5.83 20.59 -3.64
C GLY A 269 -4.48 20.41 -4.34
N GLY A 270 -3.39 20.53 -3.59
CA GLY A 270 -2.03 20.49 -4.15
C GLY A 270 -1.62 21.82 -4.77
N ALA A 271 -0.73 21.77 -5.77
CA ALA A 271 -0.08 22.96 -6.31
C ALA A 271 -1.05 24.07 -6.77
N ASN A 272 -0.60 25.33 -6.60
CA ASN A 272 -1.43 26.54 -6.75
C ASN A 272 -1.99 26.72 -8.17
N THR A 273 -1.23 26.36 -9.21
CA THR A 273 -1.62 26.55 -10.61
C THR A 273 -1.68 25.25 -11.40
N THR A 274 -2.47 25.23 -12.48
CA THR A 274 -2.55 24.08 -13.39
C THR A 274 -1.21 23.77 -14.05
N ALA A 275 -0.39 24.79 -14.35
CA ALA A 275 0.95 24.61 -14.90
C ALA A 275 1.87 23.89 -13.91
N GLN A 276 1.91 24.36 -12.66
CA GLN A 276 2.68 23.72 -11.60
C GLN A 276 2.24 22.28 -11.34
N ARG A 277 0.93 21.99 -11.39
CA ARG A 277 0.46 20.59 -11.25
C ARG A 277 0.99 19.68 -12.35
N LYS A 278 1.05 20.17 -13.60
CA LYS A 278 1.63 19.41 -14.71
C LYS A 278 3.13 19.21 -14.54
N GLU A 279 3.86 20.25 -14.11
CA GLU A 279 5.31 20.14 -13.84
C GLU A 279 5.60 19.13 -12.73
N VAL A 280 4.86 19.21 -11.62
CA VAL A 280 4.97 18.25 -10.50
C VAL A 280 4.65 16.83 -10.95
N GLN A 281 3.63 16.65 -11.80
CA GLN A 281 3.26 15.33 -12.33
C GLN A 281 4.37 14.70 -13.19
N GLN A 282 5.23 15.51 -13.82
CA GLN A 282 6.39 15.04 -14.58
C GLN A 282 7.61 14.74 -13.71
N GLN A 283 7.57 15.06 -12.42
CA GLN A 283 8.67 14.88 -11.47
C GLN A 283 8.22 13.97 -10.32
N PRO A 284 8.38 12.64 -10.43
CA PRO A 284 7.98 11.69 -9.39
C PRO A 284 8.53 12.04 -8.01
N VAL A 285 9.78 12.51 -7.94
CA VAL A 285 10.44 12.92 -6.68
C VAL A 285 9.74 14.08 -5.96
N ILE A 286 9.11 15.00 -6.70
CA ILE A 286 8.34 16.11 -6.13
C ILE A 286 6.89 15.70 -5.88
N ASN A 287 6.29 14.94 -6.79
CA ASN A 287 4.92 14.45 -6.67
C ASN A 287 4.73 13.62 -5.40
N VAL A 288 5.71 12.77 -5.06
CA VAL A 288 5.62 11.90 -3.89
C VAL A 288 5.59 12.68 -2.57
N LEU A 289 6.11 13.91 -2.51
CA LEU A 289 6.11 14.72 -1.28
C LEU A 289 4.70 14.98 -0.75
N THR A 290 3.70 15.10 -1.62
CA THR A 290 2.28 15.30 -1.24
C THR A 290 1.44 14.03 -1.31
N SER A 291 2.05 12.91 -1.70
CA SER A 291 1.35 11.64 -1.84
C SER A 291 1.04 11.03 -0.47
N THR A 292 -0.16 10.46 -0.33
CA THR A 292 -0.55 9.66 0.84
C THR A 292 0.38 8.42 0.95
N PRO A 293 1.07 8.20 2.08
CA PRO A 293 1.85 6.98 2.33
C PRO A 293 1.11 5.69 1.98
N ILE A 294 1.83 4.69 1.46
CA ILE A 294 1.30 3.37 1.12
C ILE A 294 1.29 2.43 2.34
N ASN A 295 0.93 1.14 2.15
CA ASN A 295 0.92 0.09 3.17
C ASN A 295 0.12 0.49 4.42
N ARG A 296 -1.20 0.56 4.20
CA ARG A 296 -2.19 0.88 5.22
C ARG A 296 -3.17 -0.26 5.38
N GLU A 297 -3.97 -0.15 6.44
CA GLU A 297 -5.00 -1.09 6.86
C GLU A 297 -4.46 -2.29 7.63
N VAL A 298 -5.29 -2.74 8.58
CA VAL A 298 -5.02 -3.93 9.38
C VAL A 298 -5.39 -5.15 8.57
N ARG A 299 -4.40 -5.99 8.27
CA ARG A 299 -4.61 -7.30 7.65
C ARG A 299 -5.01 -8.29 8.73
N VAL A 300 -6.10 -9.02 8.46
CA VAL A 300 -6.70 -9.97 9.40
C VAL A 300 -6.82 -11.32 8.72
N HIS A 301 -6.56 -12.39 9.45
CA HIS A 301 -6.80 -13.77 9.04
C HIS A 301 -7.73 -14.45 10.06
N ASP A 302 -8.34 -15.57 9.67
CA ASP A 302 -9.08 -16.42 10.60
C ASP A 302 -8.62 -17.88 10.60
N CYS A 303 -8.88 -18.58 11.70
CA CYS A 303 -8.67 -20.02 11.80
C CYS A 303 -9.77 -20.69 12.62
N CYS A 304 -9.98 -21.99 12.37
CA CYS A 304 -10.95 -22.80 13.12
C CYS A 304 -10.49 -22.98 14.57
N PHE A 305 -11.42 -22.99 15.53
CA PHE A 305 -11.16 -23.44 16.90
C PHE A 305 -10.52 -24.83 16.87
N GLY A 306 -9.46 -25.00 17.66
CA GLY A 306 -8.95 -26.31 18.07
C GLY A 306 -9.86 -26.98 19.07
#